data_AF-A0A5F8HIK8-F1
#
_entry.id   AF-A0A5F8HIK8-F1
#
_cell.length_a   1.000
_cell.length_b   1.000
_cell.length_c   1.000
_cell.angle_alpha   90.00
_cell.angle_beta   90.00
_cell.angle_gamma   90.00
#
_symmetry.space_group_name_H-M   'P 1'
#
loop_
_entity.id
_entity.type
_entity.pdbx_description
1 polymer ?
#
loop_
_entity_poly.entity_id
_entity_poly.type
_entity_poly.pdbx_seq_one_letter_code
_entity_poly.pdbx_strand_id
1 'polypeptide(L)'
;MASKKLVNSVTGCADEALAGLVACNPDLQMLQGHRVALRSDLESLRGRVALLSGGGSGHEPAHAGFINKGMLTGVIAGAVFTSPAVGSIVAAIRSVAQAGTAGTLLIVKNYTGDRLNFGLAREQARAEGIPVEMVVVGDDSAFASLKKAGRRGLCGTVLIHKVAGALAEAGVGLEEIVRRVSAAAAAMGTLGASLSSCSVPGSKPTFQLPDDEMELGLGIHGEAGVRRMKMATADELVKAMIDHMTDPSNESHVPVRAGSAVVLVVNNLGGLSFLELGIVADAAVRCLEARGVKIARALVGTFMSALEMAGVSLTLLLAEDALLQLIDAETTASAWPRVARVPVTGRPRSRAAPAEEPEGPEPAAAEGAASRRAALVLQRVCATLLGLEEHLNALDRAAGDGDCGTTHSRAAKAIQQWLEERPPPSRPDHLLSALARLLLEKMGGSSGALYGLFLTAAAQPLKTTAGLPAWTAAMDAGLEAMQRYGKAAPGDRTMLDSLWAAGQELRALQSPGANLLQVLSRAVQSAEAAAEATKTMEAGAGRASYISSARLEQPDPGAVAAAAVLRAILEALQSQAA
;
A
#
# COMPACT_ATOMS: atom_id res chain seq x y z
N MET A 1 -1.34 25.77 -8.94
CA MET A 1 -2.79 25.78 -8.63
C MET A 1 -2.99 25.32 -7.19
N ALA A 2 -4.08 25.70 -6.52
CA ALA A 2 -4.39 25.18 -5.19
C ALA A 2 -4.59 23.65 -5.26
N SER A 3 -4.24 22.93 -4.19
CA SER A 3 -4.45 21.47 -4.14
C SER A 3 -5.93 21.12 -4.23
N LYS A 4 -6.29 20.06 -4.98
CA LYS A 4 -7.65 19.54 -5.02
C LYS A 4 -8.01 18.93 -3.66
N LYS A 5 -9.15 19.32 -3.08
CA LYS A 5 -9.65 18.82 -1.79
C LYS A 5 -11.16 18.63 -1.87
N LEU A 6 -11.68 17.62 -1.20
CA LEU A 6 -13.12 17.44 -0.99
C LEU A 6 -13.55 18.21 0.26
N VAL A 7 -13.80 19.50 0.12
CA VAL A 7 -14.27 20.40 1.19
C VAL A 7 -15.35 21.33 0.65
N ASN A 8 -16.36 21.66 1.46
CA ASN A 8 -17.37 22.66 1.07
C ASN A 8 -16.84 24.08 1.24
N SER A 9 -16.08 24.33 2.31
CA SER A 9 -15.43 25.60 2.59
C SER A 9 -14.05 25.40 3.24
N VAL A 10 -13.10 26.29 2.96
CA VAL A 10 -11.76 26.24 3.57
C VAL A 10 -11.82 26.52 5.07
N THR A 11 -12.63 27.50 5.50
CA THR A 11 -12.73 27.91 6.90
C THR A 11 -13.54 26.95 7.77
N GLY A 12 -14.56 26.28 7.20
CA GLY A 12 -15.45 25.35 7.92
C GLY A 12 -15.01 23.89 7.90
N CYS A 13 -13.97 23.51 7.14
CA CYS A 13 -13.62 22.10 6.95
C CYS A 13 -13.32 21.35 8.27
N ALA A 14 -12.72 22.01 9.26
CA ALA A 14 -12.45 21.41 10.57
C ALA A 14 -13.74 21.16 11.38
N ASP A 15 -14.73 22.04 11.27
CA ASP A 15 -16.04 21.87 11.90
C ASP A 15 -16.84 20.75 11.23
N GLU A 16 -16.88 20.75 9.89
CA GLU A 16 -17.55 19.73 9.08
C GLU A 16 -16.95 18.34 9.32
N ALA A 17 -15.61 18.23 9.39
CA ALA A 17 -14.93 16.97 9.67
C ALA A 17 -15.27 16.42 11.06
N LEU A 18 -15.24 17.26 12.10
CA LEU A 18 -15.58 16.84 13.46
C LEU A 18 -17.07 16.48 13.59
N ALA A 19 -17.95 17.24 12.95
CA ALA A 19 -19.39 16.94 12.89
C ALA A 19 -19.66 15.61 12.17
N GLY A 20 -18.95 15.33 11.07
CA GLY A 20 -19.03 14.05 10.36
C GLY A 20 -18.61 12.87 11.24
N LEU A 21 -17.54 13.01 12.02
CA LEU A 21 -17.13 12.00 12.98
C LEU A 21 -18.24 11.74 14.02
N VAL A 22 -18.78 12.79 14.65
CA VAL A 22 -19.83 12.65 15.66
C VAL A 22 -21.11 12.05 15.06
N ALA A 23 -21.50 12.44 13.85
CA ALA A 23 -22.67 11.90 13.16
C ALA A 23 -22.54 10.39 12.89
N CYS A 24 -21.33 9.88 12.64
CA CYS A 24 -21.07 8.46 12.41
C CYS A 24 -20.79 7.64 13.68
N ASN A 25 -20.70 8.28 14.86
CA ASN A 25 -20.36 7.63 16.12
C ASN A 25 -21.36 8.07 17.21
N PRO A 26 -22.47 7.32 17.44
CA PRO A 26 -23.56 7.75 18.32
C PRO A 26 -23.16 7.89 19.79
N ASP A 27 -22.02 7.31 20.18
CA ASP A 27 -21.45 7.43 21.52
C ASP A 27 -20.64 8.74 21.70
N LEU A 28 -20.63 9.63 20.71
CA LEU A 28 -19.99 10.94 20.76
C LEU A 28 -21.02 12.06 20.67
N GLN A 29 -20.69 13.21 21.25
CA GLN A 29 -21.50 14.43 21.19
C GLN A 29 -20.62 15.67 20.96
N MET A 30 -21.17 16.63 20.22
CA MET A 30 -20.58 17.95 20.07
C MET A 30 -20.94 18.84 21.26
N LEU A 31 -19.96 19.55 21.80
CA LEU A 31 -20.22 20.61 22.77
C LEU A 31 -20.73 21.86 22.03
N GLN A 32 -21.96 22.28 22.32
CA GLN A 32 -22.59 23.40 21.62
C GLN A 32 -21.73 24.67 21.68
N GLY A 33 -21.57 25.34 20.53
CA GLY A 33 -20.78 26.57 20.40
C GLY A 33 -19.26 26.38 20.39
N HIS A 34 -18.76 25.14 20.51
CA HIS A 34 -17.34 24.84 20.55
C HIS A 34 -16.98 23.72 19.56
N ARG A 35 -15.79 23.81 18.95
CA ARG A 35 -15.22 22.70 18.16
C ARG A 35 -14.63 21.64 19.09
N VAL A 36 -15.51 21.00 19.85
CA VAL A 36 -15.18 20.01 20.87
C VAL A 36 -16.11 18.82 20.73
N ALA A 37 -15.54 17.62 20.67
CA ALA A 37 -16.27 16.37 20.74
C ALA A 37 -15.96 15.66 22.06
N LEU A 38 -16.98 15.16 22.73
CA LEU A 38 -16.91 14.43 24.00
C LEU A 38 -17.59 13.06 23.83
N ARG A 39 -17.27 12.08 24.67
CA ARG A 39 -18.13 10.90 24.84
C ARG A 39 -19.52 11.32 25.31
N SER A 40 -20.56 10.61 24.90
CA SER A 40 -21.96 10.92 25.26
C SER A 40 -22.33 10.52 26.69
N ASP A 41 -21.56 9.63 27.32
CA ASP A 41 -21.80 9.05 28.63
C ASP A 41 -20.93 9.68 29.73
N LEU A 42 -20.73 11.00 29.73
CA LEU A 42 -19.82 11.68 30.67
C LEU A 42 -20.07 11.35 32.14
N GLU A 43 -21.32 11.12 32.54
CA GLU A 43 -21.70 10.75 33.91
C GLU A 43 -21.11 9.41 34.35
N SER A 44 -20.75 8.53 33.41
CA SER A 44 -20.07 7.25 33.68
C SER A 44 -18.67 7.45 34.25
N LEU A 45 -18.10 8.65 34.09
CA LEU A 45 -16.77 9.03 34.59
C LEU A 45 -16.78 9.58 36.03
N ARG A 46 -17.92 9.55 36.72
CA ARG A 46 -18.00 10.05 38.11
C ARG A 46 -16.94 9.38 38.99
N GLY A 47 -16.14 10.20 39.68
CA GLY A 47 -15.04 9.73 40.54
C GLY A 47 -13.81 9.19 39.78
N ARG A 48 -13.79 9.25 38.45
CA ARG A 48 -12.63 8.89 37.61
C ARG A 48 -11.99 10.12 37.01
N VAL A 49 -10.77 9.97 36.52
CA VAL A 49 -10.04 11.03 35.81
C VAL A 49 -10.55 11.15 34.39
N ALA A 50 -10.89 12.36 33.95
CA ALA A 50 -11.16 12.67 32.55
C ALA A 50 -9.88 12.94 31.78
N LEU A 51 -9.84 12.52 30.52
CA LEU A 51 -8.70 12.68 29.63
C LEU A 51 -9.09 13.55 28.44
N LEU A 52 -8.50 14.74 28.36
CA LEU A 52 -8.71 15.66 27.24
C LEU A 52 -7.42 15.83 26.44
N SER A 53 -7.56 15.86 25.12
CA SER A 53 -6.46 16.14 24.19
C SER A 53 -6.93 17.10 23.11
N GLY A 54 -6.04 17.54 22.24
CA GLY A 54 -6.39 18.43 21.14
C GLY A 54 -5.21 18.97 20.37
N GLY A 55 -5.48 20.03 19.61
CA GLY A 55 -4.52 20.68 18.73
C GLY A 55 -5.19 21.05 17.41
N GLY A 56 -4.39 21.45 16.42
CA GLY A 56 -4.90 21.69 15.07
C GLY A 56 -5.52 20.44 14.44
N SER A 57 -6.54 20.65 13.60
CA SER A 57 -7.09 19.61 12.72
C SER A 57 -6.14 19.27 11.57
N GLY A 58 -6.42 18.18 10.86
CA GLY A 58 -5.60 17.70 9.74
C GLY A 58 -4.67 16.53 10.11
N HIS A 59 -4.87 15.94 11.28
CA HIS A 59 -4.12 14.78 11.77
C HIS A 59 -5.01 13.55 11.98
N GLU A 60 -6.23 13.58 11.45
CA GLU A 60 -7.24 12.56 11.66
C GLU A 60 -6.68 11.16 11.28
N PRO A 61 -6.92 10.12 12.10
CA PRO A 61 -7.90 10.08 13.20
C PRO A 61 -7.45 10.77 14.50
N ALA A 62 -6.20 11.25 14.61
CA ALA A 62 -5.77 11.99 15.79
C ALA A 62 -6.46 13.36 15.87
N HIS A 63 -7.11 13.72 16.97
CA HIS A 63 -7.29 12.93 18.19
C HIS A 63 -8.67 12.29 18.31
N ALA A 64 -9.65 12.78 17.54
CA ALA A 64 -11.06 12.54 17.80
C ALA A 64 -11.50 11.07 17.57
N GLY A 65 -10.80 10.32 16.71
CA GLY A 65 -11.02 8.88 16.56
C GLY A 65 -10.59 8.05 17.79
N PHE A 66 -9.91 8.66 18.75
CA PHE A 66 -9.47 8.04 20.00
C PHE A 66 -10.34 8.40 21.21
N ILE A 67 -11.52 8.99 21.00
CA ILE A 67 -12.52 9.22 22.04
C ILE A 67 -13.34 7.95 22.22
N ASN A 68 -13.28 7.33 23.40
CA ASN A 68 -14.27 6.45 24.03
C ASN A 68 -13.67 5.83 25.31
N LYS A 69 -14.40 4.92 25.96
CA LYS A 69 -13.92 4.09 27.08
C LYS A 69 -12.54 3.48 26.78
N GLY A 70 -11.61 3.61 27.73
CA GLY A 70 -10.25 3.08 27.61
C GLY A 70 -9.25 3.98 26.88
N MET A 71 -9.69 5.14 26.37
CA MET A 71 -8.84 6.19 25.77
C MET A 71 -9.36 7.59 26.17
N LEU A 72 -9.51 8.54 25.23
CA LEU A 72 -9.85 9.92 25.56
C LEU A 72 -11.32 10.07 26.00
N THR A 73 -11.56 11.02 26.91
CA THR A 73 -12.89 11.51 27.26
C THR A 73 -13.42 12.46 26.18
N GLY A 74 -12.53 13.27 25.59
CA GLY A 74 -12.91 14.26 24.60
C GLY A 74 -11.72 14.94 23.93
N VAL A 75 -12.00 15.64 22.85
CA VAL A 75 -11.02 16.33 22.01
C VAL A 75 -11.46 17.75 21.72
N ILE A 76 -10.50 18.67 21.82
CA ILE A 76 -10.64 20.07 21.46
C ILE A 76 -9.89 20.31 20.16
N ALA A 77 -10.62 20.45 19.05
CA ALA A 77 -10.02 20.66 17.74
C ALA A 77 -9.88 22.16 17.44
N GLY A 78 -8.70 22.56 16.97
CA GLY A 78 -8.43 23.89 16.43
C GLY A 78 -8.65 23.91 14.92
N ALA A 79 -8.27 25.01 14.25
CA ALA A 79 -8.29 25.04 12.78
C ALA A 79 -7.21 24.11 12.22
N VAL A 80 -7.19 23.90 10.90
CA VAL A 80 -6.16 23.04 10.27
C VAL A 80 -4.77 23.55 10.67
N PHE A 81 -3.98 22.67 11.29
CA PHE A 81 -2.62 22.92 11.82
C PHE A 81 -2.50 24.11 12.79
N THR A 82 -3.59 24.52 13.43
CA THR A 82 -3.61 25.64 14.37
C THR A 82 -4.21 25.22 15.71
N SER A 83 -3.52 25.46 16.82
CA SER A 83 -4.00 25.16 18.18
C SER A 83 -5.42 25.69 18.43
N PRO A 84 -6.25 24.97 19.20
CA PRO A 84 -7.57 25.45 19.60
C PRO A 84 -7.49 26.69 20.49
N ALA A 85 -8.60 27.45 20.49
CA ALA A 85 -8.76 28.61 21.36
C ALA A 85 -8.96 28.19 22.83
N VAL A 86 -8.39 28.97 23.75
CA VAL A 86 -8.43 28.76 25.21
C VAL A 86 -9.86 28.55 25.72
N GLY A 87 -10.82 29.36 25.24
CA GLY A 87 -12.22 29.28 25.67
C GLY A 87 -12.85 27.91 25.40
N SER A 88 -12.53 27.26 24.29
CA SER A 88 -13.02 25.90 23.99
C SER A 88 -12.37 24.84 24.87
N ILE A 89 -11.10 25.02 25.24
CA ILE A 89 -10.39 24.12 26.16
C ILE A 89 -11.01 24.21 27.56
N VAL A 90 -11.21 25.43 28.06
CA VAL A 90 -11.86 25.66 29.36
C VAL A 90 -13.29 25.14 29.38
N ALA A 91 -14.05 25.35 28.30
CA ALA A 91 -15.40 24.81 28.18
C ALA A 91 -15.40 23.27 28.29
N ALA A 92 -14.49 22.57 27.60
CA ALA A 92 -14.36 21.13 27.71
C ALA A 92 -14.00 20.66 29.13
N ILE A 93 -13.05 21.33 29.79
CA ILE A 93 -12.66 21.05 31.19
C ILE A 93 -13.86 21.20 32.13
N ARG A 94 -14.62 22.30 32.00
CA ARG A 94 -15.82 22.54 32.81
C ARG A 94 -16.88 21.48 32.58
N SER A 95 -17.12 21.08 31.32
CA SER A 95 -18.11 20.05 31.00
C SER A 95 -17.78 18.70 31.68
N VAL A 96 -16.52 18.26 31.63
CA VAL A 96 -16.13 17.00 32.29
C VAL A 96 -16.09 17.13 33.82
N ALA A 97 -15.78 18.31 34.36
CA ALA A 97 -15.85 18.56 35.80
C ALA A 97 -17.31 18.51 36.32
N GLN A 98 -18.24 19.12 35.59
CA GLN A 98 -19.68 19.10 35.92
C GLN A 98 -20.28 17.70 35.92
N ALA A 99 -19.73 16.78 35.12
CA ALA A 99 -20.09 15.36 35.14
C ALA A 99 -19.62 14.60 36.41
N GLY A 100 -18.85 15.24 37.30
CA GLY A 100 -18.42 14.68 38.58
C GLY A 100 -17.11 13.90 38.52
N THR A 101 -16.24 14.23 37.57
CA THR A 101 -14.89 13.62 37.45
C THR A 101 -14.00 13.99 38.64
N ALA A 102 -13.07 13.11 39.00
CA ALA A 102 -12.11 13.33 40.09
C ALA A 102 -10.96 14.30 39.71
N GLY A 103 -10.93 14.75 38.46
CA GLY A 103 -9.92 15.64 37.92
C GLY A 103 -9.76 15.43 36.41
N THR A 104 -9.02 16.31 35.76
CA THR A 104 -8.77 16.27 34.31
C THR A 104 -7.28 16.21 34.01
N LEU A 105 -6.87 15.29 33.13
CA LEU A 105 -5.54 15.30 32.53
C LEU A 105 -5.62 15.85 31.10
N LEU A 106 -4.87 16.91 30.84
CA LEU A 106 -4.62 17.45 29.50
C LEU A 106 -3.39 16.74 28.90
N ILE A 107 -3.59 16.03 27.79
CA ILE A 107 -2.49 15.40 27.02
C ILE A 107 -2.20 16.29 25.82
N VAL A 108 -1.02 16.92 25.79
CA VAL A 108 -0.72 18.01 24.87
C VAL A 108 0.51 17.69 24.04
N LYS A 109 0.43 17.77 22.71
CA LYS A 109 1.60 17.62 21.83
C LYS A 109 2.57 18.79 22.06
N ASN A 110 3.88 18.55 22.02
CA ASN A 110 4.87 19.61 22.25
C ASN A 110 5.02 20.56 21.05
N TYR A 111 4.01 21.41 20.88
CA TYR A 111 4.01 22.57 19.99
C TYR A 111 3.76 23.84 20.79
N THR A 112 4.41 24.94 20.44
CA THR A 112 4.34 26.19 21.21
C THR A 112 2.90 26.68 21.36
N GLY A 113 2.12 26.69 20.28
CA GLY A 113 0.72 27.11 20.31
C GLY A 113 -0.13 26.24 21.24
N ASP A 114 0.00 24.91 21.11
CA ASP A 114 -0.72 23.95 21.95
C ASP A 114 -0.34 24.13 23.43
N ARG A 115 0.96 24.22 23.76
CA ARG A 115 1.44 24.41 25.14
C ARG A 115 0.92 25.68 25.80
N LEU A 116 0.94 26.80 25.07
CA LEU A 116 0.49 28.07 25.61
C LEU A 116 -1.04 28.07 25.83
N ASN A 117 -1.82 27.61 24.86
CA ASN A 117 -3.27 27.64 24.96
C ASN A 117 -3.81 26.66 26.00
N PHE A 118 -3.31 25.42 26.03
CA PHE A 118 -3.70 24.44 27.06
C PHE A 118 -3.17 24.81 28.43
N GLY A 119 -1.96 25.39 28.52
CA GLY A 119 -1.41 25.90 29.78
C GLY A 119 -2.27 27.02 30.37
N LEU A 120 -2.66 28.00 29.56
CA LEU A 120 -3.53 29.09 30.01
C LEU A 120 -4.92 28.56 30.44
N ALA A 121 -5.49 27.61 29.69
CA ALA A 121 -6.75 26.97 30.07
C ALA A 121 -6.64 26.21 31.40
N ARG A 122 -5.51 25.52 31.65
CA ARG A 122 -5.24 24.85 32.92
C ARG A 122 -5.21 25.84 34.08
N GLU A 123 -4.47 26.95 33.95
CA GLU A 123 -4.39 27.96 35.02
C GLU A 123 -5.76 28.60 35.31
N GLN A 124 -6.56 28.87 34.26
CA GLN A 124 -7.93 29.38 34.44
C GLN A 124 -8.83 28.37 35.18
N ALA A 125 -8.83 27.11 34.77
CA ALA A 125 -9.62 26.07 35.43
C ALA A 125 -9.18 25.81 36.88
N ARG A 126 -7.88 25.87 37.18
CA ARG A 126 -7.35 25.77 38.55
C ARG A 126 -7.79 26.94 39.42
N ALA A 127 -7.82 28.15 38.88
CA ALA A 127 -8.34 29.32 39.58
C ALA A 127 -9.84 29.19 39.93
N GLU A 128 -10.58 28.36 39.19
CA GLU A 128 -11.97 27.98 39.48
C GLU A 128 -12.09 26.79 40.46
N GLY A 129 -10.97 26.27 40.96
CA GLY A 129 -10.95 25.12 41.88
C GLY A 129 -11.10 23.76 41.20
N ILE A 130 -11.01 23.68 39.87
CA ILE A 130 -11.07 22.40 39.14
C ILE A 130 -9.69 21.74 39.15
N PRO A 131 -9.55 20.48 39.62
CA PRO A 131 -8.28 19.75 39.56
C PRO A 131 -7.93 19.42 38.11
N VAL A 132 -6.86 20.05 37.58
CA VAL A 132 -6.40 19.83 36.22
C VAL A 132 -4.89 19.68 36.20
N GLU A 133 -4.38 18.61 35.60
CA GLU A 133 -2.96 18.41 35.31
C GLU A 133 -2.70 18.37 33.81
N MET A 134 -1.44 18.52 33.40
CA MET A 134 -1.05 18.55 32.00
C MET A 134 0.24 17.77 31.78
N VAL A 135 0.23 16.86 30.82
CA VAL A 135 1.42 16.17 30.31
C VAL A 135 1.69 16.63 28.88
N VAL A 136 2.94 17.02 28.62
CA VAL A 136 3.42 17.39 27.29
C VAL A 136 4.14 16.20 26.67
N VAL A 137 3.70 15.77 25.49
CA VAL A 137 4.30 14.67 24.74
C VAL A 137 5.25 15.23 23.69
N GLY A 138 6.53 14.88 23.80
CA GLY A 138 7.59 15.21 22.85
C GLY A 138 8.38 13.95 22.48
N ASP A 139 7.86 13.17 21.55
CA ASP A 139 8.40 11.89 21.10
C ASP A 139 9.24 11.99 19.83
N ASP A 140 9.29 13.12 19.14
CA ASP A 140 10.10 13.25 17.93
C ASP A 140 11.61 13.08 18.19
N SER A 141 12.24 12.13 17.51
CA SER A 141 13.66 11.78 17.60
C SER A 141 14.49 12.32 16.42
N ALA A 142 13.98 13.30 15.68
CA ALA A 142 14.69 13.91 14.56
C ALA A 142 15.93 14.71 15.00
N PHE A 143 15.89 15.41 16.12
CA PHE A 143 16.86 16.47 16.44
C PHE A 143 18.13 15.95 17.14
N ALA A 144 19.26 15.97 16.44
CA ALA A 144 20.57 15.62 17.01
C ALA A 144 21.01 16.54 18.17
N SER A 145 20.56 17.80 18.18
CA SER A 145 20.72 18.73 19.32
C SER A 145 19.40 19.45 19.62
N LEU A 146 19.05 19.54 20.89
CA LEU A 146 17.78 20.11 21.34
C LEU A 146 17.89 21.60 21.56
N LYS A 147 16.96 22.34 20.93
CA LYS A 147 16.72 23.75 21.24
C LYS A 147 15.73 23.87 22.41
N LYS A 148 15.53 25.09 22.91
CA LYS A 148 14.59 25.40 24.01
C LYS A 148 13.16 24.88 23.81
N ALA A 149 12.72 24.71 22.56
CA ALA A 149 11.39 24.18 22.25
C ALA A 149 11.25 22.67 22.58
N GLY A 150 12.36 21.92 22.62
CA GLY A 150 12.39 20.48 22.82
C GLY A 150 11.96 19.68 21.58
N ARG A 151 11.61 18.42 21.80
CA ARG A 151 11.16 17.45 20.78
C ARG A 151 9.70 17.70 20.40
N ARG A 152 9.33 17.66 19.10
CA ARG A 152 7.92 17.76 18.66
C ARG A 152 7.09 16.58 19.19
N GLY A 153 5.77 16.76 19.34
CA GLY A 153 4.84 15.68 19.67
C GLY A 153 4.21 15.09 18.42
N LEU A 154 4.46 13.81 18.14
CA LEU A 154 4.04 13.08 16.95
C LEU A 154 3.17 11.87 17.33
N CYS A 155 3.21 10.81 16.52
CA CYS A 155 2.34 9.63 16.61
C CYS A 155 2.40 8.91 17.97
N GLY A 156 3.52 8.99 18.71
CA GLY A 156 3.64 8.41 20.05
C GLY A 156 2.63 8.97 21.05
N THR A 157 2.10 10.17 20.80
CA THR A 157 0.97 10.74 21.56
C THR A 157 -0.25 9.80 21.61
N VAL A 158 -0.52 9.03 20.54
CA VAL A 158 -1.65 8.09 20.50
C VAL A 158 -1.43 6.91 21.48
N LEU A 159 -0.19 6.45 21.65
CA LEU A 159 0.15 5.46 22.67
C LEU A 159 -0.07 6.01 24.08
N ILE A 160 0.22 7.29 24.29
CA ILE A 160 -0.06 7.97 25.56
C ILE A 160 -1.55 8.05 25.85
N HIS A 161 -2.39 8.34 24.86
CA HIS A 161 -3.85 8.27 25.03
C HIS A 161 -4.30 6.90 25.52
N LYS A 162 -3.71 5.83 24.97
CA LYS A 162 -4.03 4.44 25.35
C LYS A 162 -3.60 4.12 26.78
N VAL A 163 -2.37 4.48 27.14
CA VAL A 163 -1.81 4.24 28.47
C VAL A 163 -2.60 5.02 29.52
N ALA A 164 -2.84 6.32 29.30
CA ALA A 164 -3.62 7.15 30.19
C ALA A 164 -5.06 6.63 30.34
N GLY A 165 -5.70 6.26 29.22
CA GLY A 165 -7.06 5.73 29.19
C GLY A 165 -7.22 4.45 30.00
N ALA A 166 -6.30 3.50 29.83
CA ALA A 166 -6.30 2.26 30.61
C ALA A 166 -6.16 2.52 32.12
N LEU A 167 -5.34 3.49 32.52
CA LEU A 167 -5.17 3.86 33.93
C LEU A 167 -6.41 4.56 34.49
N ALA A 168 -7.00 5.48 33.73
CA ALA A 168 -8.22 6.18 34.13
C ALA A 168 -9.41 5.21 34.28
N GLU A 169 -9.56 4.24 33.36
CA GLU A 169 -10.59 3.20 33.47
C GLU A 169 -10.36 2.26 34.67
N ALA A 170 -9.11 2.03 35.05
CA ALA A 170 -8.74 1.27 36.24
C ALA A 170 -8.93 2.07 37.55
N GLY A 171 -9.41 3.32 37.48
CA GLY A 171 -9.66 4.18 38.65
C GLY A 171 -8.40 4.75 39.30
N VAL A 172 -7.28 4.79 38.58
CA VAL A 172 -6.03 5.38 39.09
C VAL A 172 -6.19 6.89 39.25
N GLY A 173 -5.69 7.44 40.36
CA GLY A 173 -5.75 8.88 40.66
C GLY A 173 -4.89 9.75 39.73
N LEU A 174 -5.28 11.02 39.56
CA LEU A 174 -4.70 11.96 38.58
C LEU A 174 -3.16 12.07 38.67
N GLU A 175 -2.61 12.26 39.87
CA GLU A 175 -1.17 12.41 40.10
C GLU A 175 -0.37 11.19 39.65
N GLU A 176 -0.89 9.98 39.94
CA GLU A 176 -0.25 8.73 39.56
C GLU A 176 -0.35 8.48 38.05
N ILE A 177 -1.46 8.87 37.42
CA ILE A 177 -1.58 8.86 35.95
C ILE A 177 -0.51 9.78 35.35
N VAL A 178 -0.38 11.02 35.82
CA VAL A 178 0.63 11.98 35.35
C VAL A 178 2.04 11.38 35.44
N ARG A 179 2.38 10.77 36.58
CA ARG A 179 3.70 10.14 36.79
C ARG A 179 3.97 9.02 35.79
N ARG A 180 3.05 8.06 35.66
CA ARG A 180 3.21 6.88 34.79
C ARG A 180 3.20 7.25 33.30
N VAL A 181 2.33 8.17 32.91
CA VAL A 181 2.23 8.66 31.54
C VAL A 181 3.47 9.45 31.14
N SER A 182 4.00 10.30 32.02
CA SER A 182 5.23 11.05 31.77
C SER A 182 6.44 10.11 31.60
N ALA A 183 6.52 9.05 32.40
CA ALA A 183 7.55 8.02 32.25
C ALA A 183 7.44 7.28 30.90
N ALA A 184 6.23 6.90 30.49
CA ALA A 184 6.00 6.27 29.19
C ALA A 184 6.36 7.22 28.02
N ALA A 185 6.04 8.50 28.13
CA ALA A 185 6.38 9.51 27.12
C ALA A 185 7.89 9.72 26.98
N ALA A 186 8.64 9.64 28.08
CA ALA A 186 10.11 9.72 28.06
C ALA A 186 10.77 8.46 27.47
N ALA A 187 10.09 7.30 27.52
CA ALA A 187 10.61 6.01 27.08
C ALA A 187 10.31 5.68 25.60
N MET A 188 9.92 6.68 24.80
CA MET A 188 9.62 6.50 23.39
C MET A 188 10.32 7.50 22.47
N GLY A 189 10.35 7.14 21.19
CA GLY A 189 10.68 8.08 20.13
C GLY A 189 10.05 7.72 18.81
N THR A 190 9.86 8.75 17.99
CA THR A 190 9.22 8.70 16.69
C THR A 190 10.08 9.43 15.68
N LEU A 191 10.24 8.86 14.49
CA LEU A 191 10.85 9.55 13.36
C LEU A 191 9.98 9.38 12.13
N GLY A 192 9.73 10.47 11.41
CA GLY A 192 9.01 10.49 10.15
C GLY A 192 9.92 10.53 8.93
N ALA A 193 9.42 10.11 7.79
CA ALA A 193 9.99 10.34 6.48
C ALA A 193 8.88 10.62 5.47
N SER A 194 9.09 11.58 4.58
CA SER A 194 8.10 12.00 3.58
C SER A 194 8.66 11.96 2.17
N LEU A 195 7.86 11.45 1.24
CA LEU A 195 8.07 11.46 -0.20
C LEU A 195 7.48 12.72 -0.85
N SER A 196 6.46 13.31 -0.21
CA SER A 196 5.84 14.55 -0.67
C SER A 196 5.27 15.37 0.49
N SER A 197 5.02 16.64 0.24
CA SER A 197 4.36 17.55 1.18
C SER A 197 2.84 17.34 1.19
N CYS A 198 2.20 17.72 2.30
CA CYS A 198 0.76 17.96 2.32
C CYS A 198 0.40 19.38 1.84
N SER A 199 -0.89 19.61 1.63
CA SER A 199 -1.45 20.93 1.33
C SER A 199 -2.58 21.26 2.29
N VAL A 200 -2.46 22.37 3.02
CA VAL A 200 -3.58 22.92 3.79
C VAL A 200 -4.71 23.32 2.81
N PRO A 201 -6.00 23.01 3.10
CA PRO A 201 -7.10 23.40 2.23
C PRO A 201 -7.05 24.88 1.82
N GLY A 202 -7.21 25.16 0.52
CA GLY A 202 -7.08 26.52 -0.04
C GLY A 202 -5.65 27.00 -0.27
N SER A 203 -4.63 26.22 0.07
CA SER A 203 -3.21 26.58 -0.07
C SER A 203 -2.48 25.73 -1.12
N LYS A 204 -1.25 26.14 -1.46
CA LYS A 204 -0.28 25.31 -2.18
C LYS A 204 0.39 24.31 -1.20
N PRO A 205 1.11 23.29 -1.69
CA PRO A 205 1.91 22.42 -0.83
C PRO A 205 2.83 23.22 0.10
N THR A 206 2.96 22.78 1.36
CA THR A 206 3.77 23.48 2.37
C THR A 206 5.26 23.53 2.03
N PHE A 207 5.76 22.55 1.29
CA PHE A 207 7.09 22.53 0.68
C PHE A 207 7.06 21.70 -0.61
N GLN A 208 8.17 21.68 -1.34
CA GLN A 208 8.36 20.83 -2.52
C GLN A 208 9.65 20.02 -2.38
N LEU A 209 9.58 18.77 -2.83
CA LEU A 209 10.71 17.87 -3.01
C LEU A 209 10.83 17.54 -4.50
N PRO A 210 12.06 17.44 -5.03
CA PRO A 210 12.30 16.82 -6.33
C PRO A 210 11.77 15.38 -6.39
N ASP A 211 11.43 14.91 -7.60
CA ASP A 211 10.86 13.57 -7.83
C ASP A 211 11.79 12.42 -7.36
N ASP A 212 13.09 12.68 -7.23
CA ASP A 212 14.10 11.72 -6.80
C ASP A 212 14.58 11.92 -5.36
N GLU A 213 13.85 12.70 -4.55
CA GLU A 213 14.21 13.01 -3.15
C GLU A 213 13.10 12.67 -2.14
N MET A 214 13.55 12.39 -0.92
CA MET A 214 12.72 12.25 0.27
C MET A 214 13.34 13.02 1.45
N GLU A 215 12.52 13.33 2.45
CA GLU A 215 12.93 14.12 3.61
C GLU A 215 12.70 13.36 4.93
N LEU A 216 13.77 13.23 5.72
CA LEU A 216 13.80 12.55 7.02
C LEU A 216 13.56 13.54 8.16
N GLY A 217 12.76 13.12 9.13
CA GLY A 217 12.44 13.88 10.34
C GLY A 217 11.49 15.04 10.10
N LEU A 218 10.65 14.98 9.06
CA LEU A 218 9.64 16.01 8.80
C LEU A 218 8.57 16.01 9.92
N GLY A 219 8.08 17.20 10.27
CA GLY A 219 6.99 17.36 11.24
C GLY A 219 5.60 17.16 10.61
N ILE A 220 4.59 16.94 11.45
CA ILE A 220 3.20 16.70 11.01
C ILE A 220 2.50 17.94 10.44
N HIS A 221 3.06 19.14 10.57
CA HIS A 221 2.51 20.35 9.95
C HIS A 221 3.33 20.82 8.73
N GLY A 222 4.20 19.96 8.20
CA GLY A 222 5.09 20.29 7.09
C GLY A 222 6.36 21.04 7.50
N GLU A 223 6.71 21.05 8.79
CA GLU A 223 7.96 21.66 9.26
C GLU A 223 9.16 20.87 8.73
N ALA A 224 10.19 21.61 8.30
CA ALA A 224 11.39 21.02 7.72
C ALA A 224 11.98 19.90 8.58
N GLY A 225 12.42 18.85 7.89
CA GLY A 225 13.12 17.74 8.48
C GLY A 225 14.57 18.06 8.79
N VAL A 226 15.29 17.03 9.20
CA VAL A 226 16.71 17.13 9.57
C VAL A 226 17.64 16.77 8.43
N ARG A 227 17.13 16.06 7.41
CA ARG A 227 17.93 15.65 6.25
C ARG A 227 17.06 15.37 5.03
N ARG A 228 17.39 15.99 3.90
CA ARG A 228 16.94 15.54 2.57
C ARG A 228 17.92 14.54 2.01
N MET A 229 17.41 13.51 1.33
CA MET A 229 18.22 12.47 0.72
C MET A 229 17.57 11.97 -0.56
N LYS A 230 18.35 11.33 -1.43
CA LYS A 230 17.81 10.65 -2.61
C LYS A 230 16.86 9.53 -2.21
N MET A 231 15.92 9.23 -3.09
CA MET A 231 15.04 8.08 -2.95
C MET A 231 15.88 6.82 -2.69
N ALA A 232 15.48 6.08 -1.66
CA ALA A 232 16.10 4.84 -1.26
C ALA A 232 15.04 3.75 -1.18
N THR A 233 15.49 2.50 -1.12
CA THR A 233 14.59 1.38 -0.86
C THR A 233 13.96 1.48 0.53
N ALA A 234 12.83 0.80 0.75
CA ALA A 234 12.18 0.75 2.06
C ALA A 234 13.13 0.21 3.15
N ASP A 235 13.95 -0.79 2.82
CA ASP A 235 14.94 -1.38 3.73
C ASP A 235 16.00 -0.35 4.17
N GLU A 236 16.53 0.43 3.22
CA GLU A 236 17.52 1.48 3.50
C GLU A 236 16.92 2.62 4.32
N LEU A 237 15.70 3.07 3.97
CA LEU A 237 15.00 4.12 4.69
C LEU A 237 14.74 3.71 6.14
N VAL A 238 14.15 2.53 6.35
CA VAL A 238 13.87 2.01 7.70
C VAL A 238 15.14 1.87 8.52
N LYS A 239 16.21 1.33 7.92
CA LYS A 239 17.51 1.23 8.59
C LYS A 239 18.00 2.61 9.02
N ALA A 240 17.97 3.60 8.12
CA ALA A 240 18.38 4.96 8.42
C ALA A 240 17.53 5.59 9.54
N MET A 241 16.22 5.32 9.56
CA MET A 241 15.33 5.82 10.59
C MET A 241 15.65 5.23 11.96
N ILE A 242 15.81 3.90 12.05
CA ILE A 242 16.11 3.21 13.31
C ILE A 242 17.52 3.56 13.80
N ASP A 243 18.52 3.64 12.91
CA ASP A 243 19.86 4.12 13.27
C ASP A 243 19.79 5.50 13.89
N HIS A 244 19.11 6.44 13.22
CA HIS A 244 18.99 7.82 13.71
C HIS A 244 18.30 7.91 15.08
N MET A 245 17.22 7.15 15.28
CA MET A 245 16.48 7.14 16.55
C MET A 245 17.24 6.48 17.70
N THR A 246 18.21 5.61 17.42
CA THR A 246 18.91 4.81 18.44
C THR A 246 20.38 5.19 18.62
N ASP A 247 20.88 6.14 17.84
CA ASP A 247 22.24 6.67 17.93
C ASP A 247 22.43 7.46 19.25
N PRO A 248 23.32 7.02 20.16
CA PRO A 248 23.57 7.71 21.42
C PRO A 248 24.12 9.14 21.27
N SER A 249 24.65 9.51 20.10
CA SER A 249 25.11 10.87 19.81
C SER A 249 23.96 11.84 19.52
N ASN A 250 22.75 11.34 19.28
CA ASN A 250 21.55 12.14 19.08
C ASN A 250 20.91 12.46 20.44
N GLU A 251 20.79 13.74 20.81
CA GLU A 251 20.16 14.13 22.09
C GLU A 251 18.68 13.69 22.23
N SER A 252 18.02 13.37 21.12
CA SER A 252 16.64 12.88 21.08
C SER A 252 16.51 11.37 20.92
N HIS A 253 17.60 10.62 21.12
CA HIS A 253 17.62 9.16 20.96
C HIS A 253 16.72 8.42 21.95
N VAL A 254 16.32 7.22 21.57
CA VAL A 254 15.64 6.23 22.41
C VAL A 254 16.63 5.13 22.76
N PRO A 255 16.77 4.74 24.04
CA PRO A 255 17.78 3.76 24.46
C PRO A 255 17.36 2.31 24.15
N VAL A 256 17.12 2.02 22.87
CA VAL A 256 16.82 0.69 22.35
C VAL A 256 18.13 -0.03 22.02
N ARG A 257 18.32 -1.22 22.60
CA ARG A 257 19.51 -2.05 22.43
C ARG A 257 19.13 -3.52 22.25
N ALA A 258 20.09 -4.38 21.91
CA ALA A 258 19.86 -5.81 21.89
C ALA A 258 19.29 -6.29 23.24
N GLY A 259 18.22 -7.10 23.19
CA GLY A 259 17.47 -7.56 24.36
C GLY A 259 16.35 -6.61 24.82
N SER A 260 16.28 -5.36 24.33
CA SER A 260 15.13 -4.48 24.58
C SER A 260 13.86 -5.08 24.01
N ALA A 261 12.74 -4.84 24.68
CA ALA A 261 11.41 -5.10 24.14
C ALA A 261 10.72 -3.77 23.79
N VAL A 262 10.00 -3.72 22.66
CA VAL A 262 9.33 -2.50 22.17
C VAL A 262 7.90 -2.76 21.70
N VAL A 263 7.07 -1.73 21.80
CA VAL A 263 5.88 -1.56 20.95
C VAL A 263 6.32 -0.76 19.71
N LEU A 264 6.12 -1.34 18.53
CA LEU A 264 6.38 -0.72 17.23
C LEU A 264 5.07 -0.14 16.67
N VAL A 265 5.09 1.11 16.24
CA VAL A 265 4.04 1.71 15.42
C VAL A 265 4.60 2.10 14.07
N VAL A 266 3.98 1.62 12.99
CA VAL A 266 4.23 2.04 11.61
C VAL A 266 3.03 2.88 11.19
N ASN A 267 3.20 4.20 11.26
CA ASN A 267 2.13 5.17 11.06
C ASN A 267 2.21 5.82 9.68
N ASN A 268 1.14 5.71 8.90
CA ASN A 268 0.96 6.41 7.64
C ASN A 268 0.65 7.89 7.89
N LEU A 269 1.39 8.79 7.23
CA LEU A 269 1.15 10.24 7.30
C LEU A 269 -0.02 10.70 6.41
N GLY A 270 -0.62 9.79 5.65
CA GLY A 270 -1.91 9.96 4.99
C GLY A 270 -1.91 9.52 3.52
N GLY A 271 -0.81 9.75 2.81
CA GLY A 271 -0.72 9.57 1.35
C GLY A 271 -0.16 8.24 0.87
N LEU A 272 0.30 7.34 1.75
CA LEU A 272 0.82 6.02 1.32
C LEU A 272 -0.30 5.00 1.11
N SER A 273 -0.12 4.11 0.15
CA SER A 273 -0.96 2.92 -0.02
C SER A 273 -0.69 1.88 1.09
N PHE A 274 -1.67 0.98 1.31
CA PHE A 274 -1.46 -0.15 2.22
C PHE A 274 -0.38 -1.12 1.74
N LEU A 275 -0.13 -1.18 0.42
CA LEU A 275 0.96 -1.96 -0.16
C LEU A 275 2.31 -1.43 0.35
N GLU A 276 2.55 -0.14 0.19
CA GLU A 276 3.79 0.51 0.66
C GLU A 276 3.95 0.39 2.17
N LEU A 277 2.86 0.62 2.92
CA LEU A 277 2.86 0.53 4.38
C LEU A 277 3.21 -0.90 4.86
N GLY A 278 2.74 -1.93 4.15
CA GLY A 278 3.08 -3.33 4.41
C GLY A 278 4.56 -3.64 4.18
N ILE A 279 5.16 -3.09 3.11
CA ILE A 279 6.60 -3.24 2.81
C ILE A 279 7.43 -2.59 3.92
N VAL A 280 7.09 -1.36 4.33
CA VAL A 280 7.81 -0.66 5.40
C VAL A 280 7.67 -1.39 6.75
N ALA A 281 6.49 -1.97 7.02
CA ALA A 281 6.29 -2.75 8.24
C ALA A 281 7.17 -4.01 8.28
N ASP A 282 7.25 -4.77 7.18
CA ASP A 282 8.16 -5.93 7.09
C ASP A 282 9.63 -5.51 7.26
N ALA A 283 10.05 -4.44 6.59
CA ALA A 283 11.40 -3.90 6.72
C ALA A 283 11.72 -3.50 8.19
N ALA A 284 10.78 -2.84 8.88
CA ALA A 284 10.95 -2.45 10.29
C ALA A 284 11.06 -3.66 11.22
N VAL A 285 10.22 -4.69 10.99
CA VAL A 285 10.29 -5.94 11.74
C VAL A 285 11.64 -6.63 11.55
N ARG A 286 12.07 -6.85 10.31
CA ARG A 286 13.37 -7.47 10.00
C ARG A 286 14.53 -6.67 10.59
N CYS A 287 14.51 -5.34 10.47
CA CYS A 287 15.58 -4.48 10.96
C CYS A 287 15.74 -4.56 12.49
N LEU A 288 14.63 -4.51 13.24
CA LEU A 288 14.66 -4.63 14.70
C LEU A 288 15.08 -6.03 15.17
N GLU A 289 14.59 -7.08 14.51
CA GLU A 289 14.98 -8.46 14.85
C GLU A 289 16.46 -8.72 14.58
N ALA A 290 17.01 -8.21 13.47
CA ALA A 290 18.43 -8.29 13.17
C ALA A 290 19.31 -7.58 14.22
N ARG A 291 18.76 -6.59 14.94
CA ARG A 291 19.42 -5.92 16.09
C ARG A 291 19.20 -6.63 17.42
N GLY A 292 18.54 -7.78 17.45
CA GLY A 292 18.19 -8.50 18.67
C GLY A 292 17.14 -7.79 19.52
N VAL A 293 16.31 -6.91 18.93
CA VAL A 293 15.21 -6.23 19.63
C VAL A 293 13.95 -7.09 19.54
N LYS A 294 13.27 -7.28 20.67
CA LYS A 294 12.00 -8.00 20.75
C LYS A 294 10.83 -7.07 20.45
N ILE A 295 10.07 -7.34 19.41
CA ILE A 295 8.86 -6.60 19.07
C ILE A 295 7.69 -7.24 19.83
N ALA A 296 7.33 -6.64 20.96
CA ALA A 296 6.26 -7.14 21.82
C ALA A 296 4.89 -6.93 21.21
N ARG A 297 4.63 -5.77 20.59
CA ARG A 297 3.42 -5.47 19.82
C ARG A 297 3.81 -4.67 18.57
N ALA A 298 3.07 -4.85 17.48
CA ALA A 298 3.18 -4.01 16.30
C ALA A 298 1.80 -3.47 15.90
N LEU A 299 1.75 -2.18 15.57
CA LEU A 299 0.58 -1.50 15.07
C LEU A 299 0.94 -0.90 13.70
N VAL A 300 0.10 -1.13 12.69
CA VAL A 300 0.33 -0.65 11.32
C VAL A 300 -0.97 -0.02 10.82
N GLY A 301 -0.91 1.23 10.39
CA GLY A 301 -2.10 1.97 9.93
C GLY A 301 -1.91 3.49 9.94
N THR A 302 -3.00 4.22 9.85
CA THR A 302 -3.02 5.69 9.99
C THR A 302 -3.53 6.03 11.38
N PHE A 303 -2.65 6.51 12.26
CA PHE A 303 -2.98 6.87 13.64
C PHE A 303 -2.88 8.37 13.89
N MET A 304 -1.89 9.03 13.27
CA MET A 304 -1.72 10.48 13.27
C MET A 304 -1.21 10.90 11.90
N SER A 305 -2.11 11.44 11.07
CA SER A 305 -1.78 11.88 9.71
C SER A 305 -1.18 13.29 9.70
N ALA A 306 -0.80 13.72 8.50
CA ALA A 306 -0.51 15.09 8.11
C ALA A 306 -1.25 15.33 6.79
N LEU A 307 -2.58 15.38 6.86
CA LEU A 307 -3.48 15.42 5.70
C LEU A 307 -3.16 14.30 4.68
N GLU A 308 -2.80 14.66 3.44
CA GLU A 308 -2.47 13.74 2.35
C GLU A 308 -0.97 13.49 2.18
N MET A 309 -0.14 13.88 3.15
CA MET A 309 1.33 13.72 3.06
C MET A 309 1.70 12.26 2.74
N ALA A 310 2.36 12.03 1.60
CA ALA A 310 2.90 10.73 1.29
C ALA A 310 4.14 10.51 2.16
N GLY A 311 4.02 9.70 3.20
CA GLY A 311 5.10 9.45 4.13
C GLY A 311 4.71 8.49 5.24
N VAL A 312 5.72 8.08 6.01
CA VAL A 312 5.59 7.12 7.11
C VAL A 312 6.33 7.63 8.33
N SER A 313 5.89 7.23 9.51
CA SER A 313 6.65 7.41 10.75
C SER A 313 6.75 6.09 11.51
N LEU A 314 7.89 5.89 12.14
CA LEU A 314 8.15 4.76 13.03
C LEU A 314 8.18 5.28 14.46
N THR A 315 7.36 4.72 15.34
CA THR A 315 7.44 4.95 16.79
C THR A 315 7.94 3.69 17.49
N LEU A 316 8.95 3.85 18.35
CA LEU A 316 9.43 2.81 19.26
C LEU A 316 9.14 3.24 20.69
N LEU A 317 8.32 2.48 21.41
CA LEU A 317 8.08 2.65 22.85
C LEU A 317 8.69 1.44 23.58
N LEU A 318 9.64 1.69 24.47
CA LEU A 318 10.20 0.64 25.33
C LEU A 318 9.10 0.00 26.16
N ALA A 319 9.07 -1.33 26.15
CA ALA A 319 7.97 -2.11 26.69
C ALA A 319 8.44 -3.05 27.79
N GLU A 320 7.79 -2.92 28.94
CA GLU A 320 7.81 -3.87 30.04
C GLU A 320 6.40 -4.45 30.23
N ASP A 321 6.28 -5.56 30.95
CA ASP A 321 5.01 -6.29 31.09
C ASP A 321 3.88 -5.39 31.63
N ALA A 322 4.18 -4.53 32.59
CA ALA A 322 3.19 -3.60 33.15
C ALA A 322 2.67 -2.57 32.11
N LEU A 323 3.53 -2.13 31.18
CA LEU A 323 3.12 -1.24 30.09
C LEU A 323 2.30 -2.00 29.04
N LEU A 324 2.70 -3.23 28.73
CA LEU A 324 2.00 -4.08 27.76
C LEU A 324 0.57 -4.37 28.21
N GLN A 325 0.33 -4.57 29.50
CA GLN A 325 -1.02 -4.71 30.05
C GLN A 325 -1.90 -3.49 29.77
N LEU A 326 -1.35 -2.27 29.82
CA LEU A 326 -2.08 -1.04 29.51
C LEU A 326 -2.35 -0.88 28.01
N ILE A 327 -1.40 -1.28 27.17
CA ILE A 327 -1.56 -1.31 25.70
C ILE A 327 -2.64 -2.33 25.31
N ASP A 328 -2.66 -3.49 25.95
CA ASP A 328 -3.59 -4.60 25.66
C ASP A 328 -4.99 -4.41 26.27
N ALA A 329 -5.12 -3.50 27.25
CA ALA A 329 -6.40 -3.20 27.89
C ALA A 329 -7.46 -2.79 26.86
N GLU A 330 -8.71 -3.16 27.11
CA GLU A 330 -9.79 -2.93 26.16
C GLU A 330 -10.10 -1.44 25.98
N THR A 331 -10.55 -1.08 24.78
CA THR A 331 -11.03 0.25 24.42
C THR A 331 -12.13 0.12 23.37
N THR A 332 -13.09 1.03 23.40
CA THR A 332 -14.15 1.16 22.39
C THR A 332 -13.90 2.31 21.42
N ALA A 333 -12.73 2.95 21.49
CA ALA A 333 -12.34 4.01 20.55
C ALA A 333 -12.17 3.44 19.12
N SER A 334 -12.86 4.05 18.15
CA SER A 334 -13.02 3.48 16.81
C SER A 334 -11.72 3.42 16.00
N ALA A 335 -10.77 4.33 16.25
CA ALA A 335 -9.50 4.37 15.54
C ALA A 335 -8.38 3.53 16.20
N TRP A 336 -8.62 2.91 17.36
CA TRP A 336 -7.64 2.01 17.96
C TRP A 336 -7.75 0.62 17.33
N PRO A 337 -6.67 0.07 16.75
CA PRO A 337 -6.75 -1.18 16.01
C PRO A 337 -6.86 -2.36 16.97
N ARG A 338 -7.31 -3.51 16.45
CA ARG A 338 -7.19 -4.77 17.18
C ARG A 338 -5.70 -5.17 17.24
N VAL A 339 -5.07 -4.96 18.39
CA VAL A 339 -3.68 -5.35 18.63
C VAL A 339 -3.63 -6.82 19.06
N ALA A 340 -2.80 -7.62 18.38
CA ALA A 340 -2.55 -9.00 18.78
C ALA A 340 -1.78 -9.02 20.12
N ARG A 341 -2.33 -9.69 21.15
CA ARG A 341 -1.77 -9.74 22.52
C ARG A 341 -0.59 -10.70 22.65
N VAL A 342 0.28 -10.74 21.66
CA VAL A 342 1.37 -11.69 21.52
C VAL A 342 2.57 -11.03 20.82
N PRO A 343 3.81 -11.46 21.13
CA PRO A 343 5.00 -10.94 20.44
C PRO A 343 4.97 -11.23 18.94
N VAL A 344 5.47 -10.27 18.16
CA VAL A 344 5.74 -10.44 16.72
C VAL A 344 7.01 -11.25 16.51
N THR A 345 8.02 -11.01 17.36
CA THR A 345 9.31 -11.69 17.27
C THR A 345 9.22 -13.17 17.66
N GLY A 346 9.95 -14.01 16.93
CA GLY A 346 10.08 -15.45 17.22
C GLY A 346 8.91 -16.30 16.71
N ARG A 347 8.05 -15.77 15.84
CA ARG A 347 6.93 -16.50 15.26
C ARG A 347 7.25 -17.02 13.85
N PRO A 348 6.76 -18.22 13.48
CA PRO A 348 6.84 -18.69 12.11
C PRO A 348 5.99 -17.78 11.20
N ARG A 349 6.59 -17.31 10.11
CA ARG A 349 5.93 -16.43 9.10
C ARG A 349 5.60 -17.14 7.80
N SER A 350 6.07 -18.37 7.62
CA SER A 350 5.83 -19.19 6.44
C SER A 350 5.30 -20.57 6.85
N ARG A 351 4.54 -21.16 5.94
CA ARG A 351 4.10 -22.55 6.00
C ARG A 351 4.52 -23.20 4.69
N ALA A 352 5.05 -24.41 4.76
CA ALA A 352 5.39 -25.17 3.56
C ALA A 352 4.12 -25.42 2.71
N ALA A 353 4.25 -25.26 1.39
CA ALA A 353 3.22 -25.68 0.45
C ALA A 353 3.09 -27.22 0.49
N PRO A 354 1.90 -27.79 0.18
CA PRO A 354 1.78 -29.21 -0.07
C PRO A 354 2.76 -29.63 -1.17
N ALA A 355 3.39 -30.79 -1.00
CA ALA A 355 4.21 -31.35 -2.06
C ALA A 355 3.31 -31.66 -3.26
N GLU A 356 3.67 -31.16 -4.44
CA GLU A 356 3.04 -31.61 -5.68
C GLU A 356 3.44 -33.07 -5.92
N GLU A 357 2.48 -33.91 -6.33
CA GLU A 357 2.82 -35.25 -6.77
C GLU A 357 3.77 -35.12 -7.97
N PRO A 358 4.89 -35.87 -7.99
CA PRO A 358 5.76 -35.87 -9.16
C PRO A 358 4.92 -36.27 -10.37
N GLU A 359 4.79 -35.35 -11.33
CA GLU A 359 4.09 -35.66 -12.58
C GLU A 359 4.70 -36.95 -13.16
N GLY A 360 3.84 -37.83 -13.68
CA GLY A 360 4.29 -39.06 -14.34
C GLY A 360 5.37 -38.76 -15.39
N PRO A 361 6.21 -39.75 -15.73
CA PRO A 361 7.44 -39.53 -16.49
C PRO A 361 7.17 -38.65 -17.71
N GLU A 362 7.68 -37.41 -17.67
CA GLU A 362 7.64 -36.55 -18.84
C GLU A 362 8.40 -37.28 -19.96
N PRO A 363 7.79 -37.41 -21.15
CA PRO A 363 8.42 -38.11 -22.26
C PRO A 363 9.75 -37.44 -22.58
N ALA A 364 10.82 -38.23 -22.57
CA ALA A 364 12.19 -37.75 -22.69
C ALA A 364 12.35 -36.70 -23.79
N ALA A 365 12.84 -35.51 -23.42
CA ALA A 365 13.16 -34.47 -24.38
C ALA A 365 14.26 -34.98 -25.32
N ALA A 366 13.89 -35.35 -26.54
CA ALA A 366 14.86 -35.76 -27.54
C ALA A 366 15.56 -34.52 -28.09
N GLU A 367 16.88 -34.41 -27.90
CA GLU A 367 17.74 -33.39 -28.50
C GLU A 367 17.80 -33.54 -30.03
N GLY A 368 16.75 -33.09 -30.70
CA GLY A 368 16.61 -33.14 -32.16
C GLY A 368 16.64 -31.76 -32.80
N ALA A 369 16.71 -31.73 -34.13
CA ALA A 369 16.62 -30.49 -34.91
C ALA A 369 15.32 -29.70 -34.62
N ALA A 370 14.21 -30.41 -34.38
CA ALA A 370 12.93 -29.81 -34.00
C ALA A 370 12.99 -29.11 -32.62
N SER A 371 13.64 -29.72 -31.63
CA SER A 371 13.84 -29.14 -30.30
C SER A 371 14.71 -27.88 -30.37
N ARG A 372 15.84 -27.93 -31.11
CA ARG A 372 16.69 -26.76 -31.34
C ARG A 372 15.95 -25.63 -32.06
N ARG A 373 15.09 -25.96 -33.04
CA ARG A 373 14.25 -24.98 -33.72
C ARG A 373 13.24 -24.34 -32.78
N ALA A 374 12.56 -25.13 -31.94
CA ALA A 374 11.65 -24.62 -30.93
C ALA A 374 12.35 -23.68 -29.95
N ALA A 375 13.56 -24.04 -29.49
CA ALA A 375 14.36 -23.20 -28.61
C ALA A 375 14.68 -21.84 -29.24
N LEU A 376 15.13 -21.80 -30.50
CA LEU A 376 15.42 -20.54 -31.21
C LEU A 376 14.18 -19.65 -31.35
N VAL A 377 13.04 -20.24 -31.72
CA VAL A 377 11.76 -19.53 -31.83
C VAL A 377 11.37 -18.92 -30.49
N LEU A 378 11.42 -19.71 -29.41
CA LEU A 378 11.05 -19.23 -28.09
C LEU A 378 12.02 -18.16 -27.57
N GLN A 379 13.31 -18.28 -27.81
CA GLN A 379 14.30 -17.25 -27.49
C GLN A 379 13.97 -15.93 -28.20
N ARG A 380 13.62 -15.98 -29.50
CA ARG A 380 13.22 -14.79 -30.26
C ARG A 380 11.94 -14.16 -29.71
N VAL A 381 10.93 -14.97 -29.42
CA VAL A 381 9.67 -14.51 -28.79
C VAL A 381 9.94 -13.82 -27.44
N CYS A 382 10.75 -14.45 -26.57
CA CYS A 382 11.08 -13.89 -25.27
C CYS A 382 11.81 -12.55 -25.39
N ALA A 383 12.82 -12.47 -26.28
CA ALA A 383 13.55 -11.22 -26.53
C ALA A 383 12.63 -10.11 -27.04
N THR A 384 11.69 -10.42 -27.94
CA THR A 384 10.71 -9.45 -28.45
C THR A 384 9.79 -8.95 -27.34
N LEU A 385 9.23 -9.84 -26.53
CA LEU A 385 8.31 -9.45 -25.44
C LEU A 385 9.01 -8.59 -24.37
N LEU A 386 10.25 -8.94 -24.00
CA LEU A 386 11.05 -8.14 -23.07
C LEU A 386 11.37 -6.74 -23.64
N GLY A 387 11.66 -6.66 -24.94
CA GLY A 387 11.90 -5.38 -25.61
C GLY A 387 10.65 -4.49 -25.72
N LEU A 388 9.46 -5.07 -25.62
CA LEU A 388 8.17 -4.36 -25.72
C LEU A 388 7.56 -3.99 -24.36
N GLU A 389 8.20 -4.34 -23.23
CA GLU A 389 7.63 -4.21 -21.88
C GLU A 389 7.02 -2.81 -21.62
N GLU A 390 7.82 -1.75 -21.70
CA GLU A 390 7.33 -0.41 -21.39
C GLU A 390 6.38 0.13 -22.47
N HIS A 391 6.55 -0.28 -23.73
CA HIS A 391 5.64 0.13 -24.79
C HIS A 391 4.22 -0.43 -24.56
N LEU A 392 4.12 -1.71 -24.22
CA LEU A 392 2.84 -2.36 -23.92
C LEU A 392 2.22 -1.80 -22.63
N ASN A 393 3.01 -1.53 -21.60
CA ASN A 393 2.53 -0.86 -20.38
C ASN A 393 2.00 0.55 -20.71
N ALA A 394 2.67 1.30 -21.58
CA ALA A 394 2.23 2.63 -22.01
C ALA A 394 0.89 2.60 -22.75
N LEU A 395 0.71 1.64 -23.66
CA LEU A 395 -0.57 1.42 -24.34
C LEU A 395 -1.67 1.05 -23.33
N ASP A 396 -1.36 0.18 -22.38
CA ASP A 396 -2.30 -0.31 -21.39
C ASP A 396 -2.72 0.75 -20.37
N ARG A 397 -1.84 1.70 -20.01
CA ARG A 397 -2.20 2.82 -19.10
C ARG A 397 -3.36 3.69 -19.61
N ALA A 398 -3.62 3.70 -20.92
CA ALA A 398 -4.71 4.47 -21.49
C ALA A 398 -6.10 3.84 -21.23
N ALA A 399 -6.17 2.51 -21.11
CA ALA A 399 -7.43 1.77 -21.11
C ALA A 399 -7.55 0.65 -20.04
N GLY A 400 -6.48 0.38 -19.31
CA GLY A 400 -6.32 -0.70 -18.35
C GLY A 400 -5.55 -0.25 -17.10
N ASP A 401 -4.80 -1.18 -16.51
CA ASP A 401 -3.99 -0.99 -15.28
C ASP A 401 -2.51 -0.72 -15.56
N GLY A 402 -2.09 -0.74 -16.83
CA GLY A 402 -0.74 -0.36 -17.23
C GLY A 402 0.31 -1.44 -16.99
N ASP A 403 -0.11 -2.71 -16.96
CA ASP A 403 0.73 -3.85 -16.59
C ASP A 403 0.86 -4.92 -17.69
N CYS A 404 0.21 -4.73 -18.86
CA CYS A 404 0.22 -5.72 -19.94
C CYS A 404 1.64 -6.16 -20.35
N GLY A 405 2.57 -5.22 -20.51
CA GLY A 405 3.96 -5.52 -20.83
C GLY A 405 4.70 -6.22 -19.70
N THR A 406 4.49 -5.80 -18.46
CA THR A 406 5.03 -6.46 -17.25
C THR A 406 4.55 -7.92 -17.15
N THR A 407 3.28 -8.18 -17.52
CA THR A 407 2.68 -9.52 -17.54
C THR A 407 3.30 -10.39 -18.64
N HIS A 408 3.52 -9.87 -19.85
CA HIS A 408 4.24 -10.60 -20.91
C HIS A 408 5.72 -10.83 -20.58
N SER A 409 6.35 -9.90 -19.87
CA SER A 409 7.76 -10.02 -19.47
C SER A 409 7.96 -11.10 -18.40
N ARG A 410 6.98 -11.32 -17.52
CA ARG A 410 6.95 -12.47 -16.60
C ARG A 410 6.92 -13.80 -17.37
N ALA A 411 6.07 -13.91 -18.39
CA ALA A 411 6.03 -15.08 -19.27
C ALA A 411 7.35 -15.32 -20.00
N ALA A 412 7.94 -14.28 -20.59
CA ALA A 412 9.21 -14.36 -21.29
C ALA A 412 10.36 -14.83 -20.38
N LYS A 413 10.47 -14.26 -19.16
CA LYS A 413 11.46 -14.67 -18.16
C LYS A 413 11.27 -16.12 -17.72
N ALA A 414 10.02 -16.55 -17.50
CA ALA A 414 9.71 -17.93 -17.15
C ALA A 414 10.09 -18.92 -18.26
N ILE A 415 9.82 -18.59 -19.53
CA ILE A 415 10.21 -19.42 -20.68
C ILE A 415 11.72 -19.46 -20.83
N GLN A 416 12.43 -18.35 -20.66
CA GLN A 416 13.91 -18.33 -20.70
C GLN A 416 14.51 -19.26 -19.64
N GLN A 417 14.03 -19.15 -18.38
CA GLN A 417 14.48 -20.03 -17.31
C GLN A 417 14.18 -21.51 -17.63
N TRP A 418 12.99 -21.83 -18.13
CA TRP A 418 12.63 -23.20 -18.51
C TRP A 418 13.54 -23.77 -19.62
N LEU A 419 13.96 -22.93 -20.58
CA LEU A 419 14.90 -23.32 -21.64
C LEU A 419 16.34 -23.52 -21.13
N GLU A 420 16.74 -22.85 -20.06
CA GLU A 420 18.03 -23.06 -19.40
C GLU A 420 18.08 -24.39 -18.62
N GLU A 421 16.95 -24.79 -18.05
CA GLU A 421 16.83 -26.02 -17.25
C GLU A 421 16.76 -27.28 -18.11
N ARG A 422 16.15 -27.20 -19.32
CA ARG A 422 15.98 -28.37 -20.20
C ARG A 422 15.67 -28.00 -21.65
N PRO A 423 16.05 -28.84 -22.63
CA PRO A 423 15.65 -28.63 -24.02
C PRO A 423 14.12 -28.78 -24.18
N PRO A 424 13.48 -27.95 -25.03
CA PRO A 424 12.04 -28.01 -25.23
C PRO A 424 11.63 -29.33 -25.93
N PRO A 425 10.42 -29.85 -25.66
CA PRO A 425 9.93 -31.06 -26.33
C PRO A 425 9.95 -30.94 -27.85
N SER A 426 10.38 -31.99 -28.53
CA SER A 426 10.42 -32.05 -30.01
C SER A 426 9.04 -32.24 -30.64
N ARG A 427 8.10 -32.81 -29.89
CA ARG A 427 6.71 -33.02 -30.30
C ARG A 427 5.87 -31.76 -30.04
N PRO A 428 5.15 -31.23 -31.05
CA PRO A 428 4.38 -29.99 -30.91
C PRO A 428 3.32 -30.01 -29.81
N ASP A 429 2.57 -31.10 -29.65
CA ASP A 429 1.56 -31.27 -28.60
C ASP A 429 2.15 -31.20 -27.19
N HIS A 430 3.33 -31.80 -26.99
CA HIS A 430 4.04 -31.74 -25.72
C HIS A 430 4.62 -30.35 -25.46
N LEU A 431 5.15 -29.70 -26.50
CA LEU A 431 5.67 -28.32 -26.41
C LEU A 431 4.57 -27.34 -25.99
N LEU A 432 3.42 -27.35 -26.67
CA LEU A 432 2.31 -26.47 -26.32
C LEU A 432 1.76 -26.77 -24.92
N SER A 433 1.68 -28.04 -24.53
CA SER A 433 1.24 -28.44 -23.18
C SER A 433 2.20 -27.95 -22.09
N ALA A 434 3.52 -28.07 -22.31
CA ALA A 434 4.53 -27.60 -21.36
C ALA A 434 4.51 -26.07 -21.22
N LEU A 435 4.38 -25.34 -22.34
CA LEU A 435 4.22 -23.88 -22.31
C LEU A 435 2.92 -23.47 -21.61
N ALA A 436 1.81 -24.16 -21.85
CA ALA A 436 0.55 -23.88 -21.18
C ALA A 436 0.67 -23.96 -19.65
N ARG A 437 1.28 -25.04 -19.13
CA ARG A 437 1.51 -25.22 -17.69
C ARG A 437 2.39 -24.10 -17.13
N LEU A 438 3.51 -23.82 -17.80
CA LEU A 438 4.45 -22.78 -17.39
C LEU A 438 3.78 -21.40 -17.31
N LEU A 439 2.97 -21.03 -18.30
CA LEU A 439 2.26 -19.75 -18.31
C LEU A 439 1.17 -19.69 -17.25
N LEU A 440 0.42 -20.78 -17.04
CA LEU A 440 -0.60 -20.86 -15.98
C LEU A 440 0.01 -20.71 -14.58
N GLU A 441 1.23 -21.19 -14.38
CA GLU A 441 1.93 -21.11 -13.10
C GLU A 441 2.62 -19.75 -12.89
N LYS A 442 3.28 -19.19 -13.93
CA LYS A 442 4.22 -18.07 -13.76
C LYS A 442 3.75 -16.72 -14.30
N MET A 443 2.83 -16.68 -15.27
CA MET A 443 2.44 -15.42 -15.93
C MET A 443 1.44 -14.62 -15.08
N GLY A 444 0.41 -15.29 -14.54
CA GLY A 444 -0.69 -14.66 -13.83
C GLY A 444 -1.60 -13.79 -14.73
N GLY A 445 -2.61 -13.15 -14.12
CA GLY A 445 -3.55 -12.26 -14.81
C GLY A 445 -4.48 -12.97 -15.81
N SER A 446 -5.34 -12.20 -16.49
CA SER A 446 -6.22 -12.72 -17.54
C SER A 446 -5.44 -13.23 -18.74
N SER A 447 -4.34 -12.56 -19.13
CA SER A 447 -3.48 -12.99 -20.23
C SER A 447 -2.85 -14.37 -19.99
N GLY A 448 -2.37 -14.66 -18.77
CA GLY A 448 -1.84 -15.99 -18.43
C GLY A 448 -2.90 -17.09 -18.56
N ALA A 449 -4.12 -16.83 -18.11
CA ALA A 449 -5.24 -17.76 -18.27
C ALA A 449 -5.62 -17.95 -19.76
N LEU A 450 -5.67 -16.88 -20.54
CA LEU A 450 -6.05 -16.92 -21.95
C LEU A 450 -5.02 -17.65 -22.82
N TYR A 451 -3.72 -17.34 -22.66
CA TYR A 451 -2.66 -18.08 -23.35
C TYR A 451 -2.60 -19.54 -22.88
N GLY A 452 -2.77 -19.80 -21.58
CA GLY A 452 -2.85 -21.16 -21.04
C GLY A 452 -3.99 -21.97 -21.66
N LEU A 453 -5.19 -21.38 -21.77
CA LEU A 453 -6.34 -21.98 -22.44
C LEU A 453 -6.07 -22.23 -23.92
N PHE A 454 -5.56 -21.23 -24.64
CA PHE A 454 -5.23 -21.33 -26.05
C PHE A 454 -4.28 -22.48 -26.31
N LEU A 455 -3.14 -22.53 -25.60
CA LEU A 455 -2.10 -23.53 -25.78
C LEU A 455 -2.58 -24.94 -25.37
N THR A 456 -3.35 -25.05 -24.29
CA THR A 456 -3.93 -26.33 -23.82
C THR A 456 -4.87 -26.94 -24.87
N ALA A 457 -5.73 -26.10 -25.47
CA ALA A 457 -6.66 -26.54 -26.51
C ALA A 457 -5.95 -26.82 -27.83
N ALA A 458 -5.01 -25.94 -28.24
CA ALA A 458 -4.20 -26.10 -29.45
C ALA A 458 -3.32 -27.36 -29.42
N ALA A 459 -2.94 -27.85 -28.24
CA ALA A 459 -2.21 -29.11 -28.11
C ALA A 459 -3.02 -30.35 -28.52
N GLN A 460 -4.36 -30.33 -28.43
CA GLN A 460 -5.17 -31.54 -28.64
C GLN A 460 -5.17 -32.04 -30.10
N PRO A 461 -5.40 -31.20 -31.13
CA PRO A 461 -5.38 -31.66 -32.53
C PRO A 461 -4.01 -32.19 -32.97
N LEU A 462 -2.92 -31.69 -32.35
CA LEU A 462 -1.54 -32.07 -32.65
C LEU A 462 -1.16 -33.45 -32.11
N LYS A 463 -1.97 -34.05 -31.21
CA LYS A 463 -1.75 -35.41 -30.71
C LYS A 463 -2.01 -36.47 -31.78
N THR A 464 -3.02 -36.23 -32.62
CA THR A 464 -3.58 -37.23 -33.55
C THR A 464 -3.27 -36.94 -35.01
N THR A 465 -3.02 -35.68 -35.36
CA THR A 465 -2.86 -35.23 -36.75
C THR A 465 -1.47 -34.69 -36.99
N ALA A 466 -0.80 -35.12 -38.06
CA ALA A 466 0.53 -34.68 -38.46
C ALA A 466 0.48 -33.71 -39.65
N GLY A 467 1.51 -32.87 -39.81
CA GLY A 467 1.68 -31.98 -40.95
C GLY A 467 1.05 -30.60 -40.78
N LEU A 468 1.09 -29.79 -41.85
CA LEU A 468 0.63 -28.39 -41.83
C LEU A 468 -0.87 -28.22 -41.51
N PRO A 469 -1.80 -29.08 -41.98
CA PRO A 469 -3.23 -28.94 -41.65
C PRO A 469 -3.54 -29.07 -40.16
N ALA A 470 -2.72 -29.80 -39.40
CA ALA A 470 -2.89 -29.96 -37.96
C ALA A 470 -2.71 -28.63 -37.20
N TRP A 471 -1.88 -27.72 -37.72
CA TRP A 471 -1.65 -26.40 -37.13
C TRP A 471 -2.84 -25.45 -37.33
N THR A 472 -3.58 -25.58 -38.43
CA THR A 472 -4.86 -24.86 -38.61
C THR A 472 -5.87 -25.32 -37.55
N ALA A 473 -6.03 -26.63 -37.37
CA ALA A 473 -6.94 -27.17 -36.36
C ALA A 473 -6.53 -26.78 -34.93
N ALA A 474 -5.22 -26.75 -34.64
CA ALA A 474 -4.68 -26.27 -33.37
C ALA A 474 -5.03 -24.79 -33.11
N MET A 475 -4.87 -23.94 -34.13
CA MET A 475 -5.23 -22.53 -34.05
C MET A 475 -6.73 -22.33 -33.80
N ASP A 476 -7.59 -23.02 -34.56
CA ASP A 476 -9.04 -22.95 -34.40
C ASP A 476 -9.47 -23.42 -32.99
N ALA A 477 -8.90 -24.53 -32.48
CA ALA A 477 -9.19 -25.03 -31.14
C ALA A 477 -8.77 -24.06 -30.03
N GLY A 478 -7.60 -23.43 -30.18
CA GLY A 478 -7.12 -22.40 -29.26
C GLY A 478 -8.01 -21.16 -29.24
N LEU A 479 -8.39 -20.65 -30.42
CA LEU A 479 -9.31 -19.51 -30.56
C LEU A 479 -10.68 -19.83 -29.96
N GLU A 480 -11.25 -20.99 -30.25
CA GLU A 480 -12.55 -21.40 -29.70
C GLU A 480 -12.52 -21.49 -28.17
N ALA A 481 -11.44 -22.02 -27.59
CA ALA A 481 -11.27 -22.07 -26.15
C ALA A 481 -11.19 -20.66 -25.53
N MET A 482 -10.39 -19.76 -26.12
CA MET A 482 -10.31 -18.37 -25.67
C MET A 482 -11.67 -17.67 -25.74
N GLN A 483 -12.42 -17.84 -26.83
CA GLN A 483 -13.74 -17.24 -27.00
C GLN A 483 -14.75 -17.80 -25.99
N ARG A 484 -14.78 -19.12 -25.81
CA ARG A 484 -15.72 -19.80 -24.91
C ARG A 484 -15.57 -19.35 -23.46
N TYR A 485 -14.33 -19.25 -22.96
CA TYR A 485 -14.06 -18.94 -21.56
C TYR A 485 -13.78 -17.45 -21.31
N GLY A 486 -13.15 -16.77 -22.25
CA GLY A 486 -12.89 -15.32 -22.20
C GLY A 486 -14.09 -14.47 -22.58
N LYS A 487 -15.12 -15.06 -23.23
CA LYS A 487 -16.35 -14.41 -23.71
C LYS A 487 -16.16 -13.29 -24.75
N ALA A 488 -14.91 -13.01 -25.15
CA ALA A 488 -14.59 -12.07 -26.21
C ALA A 488 -14.83 -12.69 -27.60
N ALA A 489 -15.16 -11.85 -28.57
CA ALA A 489 -15.28 -12.15 -29.98
C ALA A 489 -14.35 -11.23 -30.81
N PRO A 490 -14.02 -11.60 -32.06
CA PRO A 490 -13.36 -10.69 -32.98
C PRO A 490 -14.20 -9.42 -33.14
N GLY A 491 -13.57 -8.26 -33.00
CA GLY A 491 -14.18 -6.95 -32.92
C GLY A 491 -14.23 -6.38 -31.50
N ASP A 492 -14.02 -7.18 -30.46
CA ASP A 492 -14.15 -6.74 -29.06
C ASP A 492 -12.91 -6.00 -28.52
N ARG A 493 -11.91 -5.72 -29.38
CA ARG A 493 -10.70 -4.97 -29.07
C ARG A 493 -9.82 -5.69 -28.03
N THR A 494 -9.35 -6.87 -28.38
CA THR A 494 -8.49 -7.72 -27.53
C THR A 494 -7.40 -8.44 -28.34
N MET A 495 -6.52 -9.20 -27.68
CA MET A 495 -5.59 -10.12 -28.34
C MET A 495 -6.24 -11.09 -29.33
N LEU A 496 -7.54 -11.36 -29.16
CA LEU A 496 -8.29 -12.23 -30.05
C LEU A 496 -8.38 -11.65 -31.47
N ASP A 497 -8.36 -10.33 -31.66
CA ASP A 497 -8.45 -9.72 -32.99
C ASP A 497 -7.27 -10.11 -33.89
N SER A 498 -6.06 -9.95 -33.34
CA SER A 498 -4.83 -10.35 -34.03
C SER A 498 -4.73 -11.85 -34.22
N LEU A 499 -5.06 -12.64 -33.20
CA LEU A 499 -5.01 -14.10 -33.29
C LEU A 499 -6.06 -14.63 -34.28
N TRP A 500 -7.27 -14.08 -34.27
CA TRP A 500 -8.33 -14.50 -35.19
C TRP A 500 -7.96 -14.15 -36.63
N ALA A 501 -7.48 -12.94 -36.90
CA ALA A 501 -7.03 -12.53 -38.23
C ALA A 501 -5.89 -13.43 -38.76
N ALA A 502 -4.93 -13.79 -37.91
CA ALA A 502 -3.90 -14.76 -38.25
C ALA A 502 -4.49 -16.15 -38.54
N GLY A 503 -5.42 -16.62 -37.71
CA GLY A 503 -6.06 -17.92 -37.85
C GLY A 503 -6.80 -18.08 -39.17
N GLN A 504 -7.45 -17.02 -39.66
CA GLN A 504 -8.12 -17.01 -40.95
C GLN A 504 -7.15 -17.24 -42.12
N GLU A 505 -5.97 -16.60 -42.10
CA GLU A 505 -4.93 -16.83 -43.12
C GLU A 505 -4.31 -18.22 -43.03
N LEU A 506 -4.12 -18.74 -41.80
CA LEU A 506 -3.56 -20.07 -41.57
C LEU A 506 -4.42 -21.21 -42.11
N ARG A 507 -5.70 -20.97 -42.47
CA ARG A 507 -6.54 -21.96 -43.16
C ARG A 507 -6.00 -22.35 -44.54
N ALA A 508 -5.22 -21.46 -45.18
CA ALA A 508 -4.56 -21.77 -46.45
C ALA A 508 -3.56 -22.95 -46.36
N LEU A 509 -3.11 -23.33 -45.15
CA LEU A 509 -2.27 -24.51 -44.91
C LEU A 509 -2.98 -25.84 -45.16
N GLN A 510 -4.31 -25.85 -45.26
CA GLN A 510 -5.09 -27.04 -45.61
C GLN A 510 -4.94 -27.42 -47.09
N SER A 511 -4.55 -26.48 -47.95
CA SER A 511 -4.39 -26.72 -49.37
C SER A 511 -3.14 -27.55 -49.68
N PRO A 512 -3.23 -28.59 -50.54
CA PRO A 512 -2.07 -29.35 -50.98
C PRO A 512 -1.00 -28.43 -51.61
N GLY A 513 0.26 -28.57 -51.17
CA GLY A 513 1.38 -27.77 -51.67
C GLY A 513 1.52 -26.36 -51.08
N ALA A 514 0.75 -26.02 -50.04
CA ALA A 514 0.86 -24.72 -49.36
C ALA A 514 2.29 -24.45 -48.84
N ASN A 515 2.80 -23.26 -49.12
CA ASN A 515 4.10 -22.82 -48.60
C ASN A 515 3.93 -22.19 -47.21
N LEU A 516 4.48 -22.84 -46.18
CA LEU A 516 4.38 -22.41 -44.78
C LEU A 516 4.83 -20.96 -44.57
N LEU A 517 6.00 -20.57 -45.08
CA LEU A 517 6.54 -19.22 -44.84
C LEU A 517 5.71 -18.14 -45.51
N GLN A 518 5.18 -18.39 -46.72
CA GLN A 518 4.30 -17.44 -47.41
C GLN A 518 2.94 -17.30 -46.71
N VAL A 519 2.36 -18.40 -46.22
CA VAL A 519 1.10 -18.34 -45.46
C VAL A 519 1.32 -17.65 -44.11
N LEU A 520 2.38 -17.99 -43.39
CA LEU A 520 2.70 -17.36 -42.10
C LEU A 520 3.02 -15.87 -42.27
N SER A 521 3.70 -15.46 -43.34
CA SER A 521 3.94 -14.04 -43.64
C SER A 521 2.65 -13.26 -43.81
N ARG A 522 1.64 -13.83 -44.49
CA ARG A 522 0.31 -13.21 -44.62
C ARG A 522 -0.42 -13.17 -43.27
N ALA A 523 -0.37 -14.26 -42.50
CA ALA A 523 -0.97 -14.32 -41.18
C ALA A 523 -0.42 -13.24 -40.24
N VAL A 524 0.90 -13.01 -40.24
CA VAL A 524 1.54 -11.94 -39.45
C VAL A 524 1.06 -10.55 -39.91
N GLN A 525 1.04 -10.28 -41.22
CA GLN A 525 0.56 -9.02 -41.77
C GLN A 525 -0.90 -8.74 -41.38
N SER A 526 -1.77 -9.76 -41.49
CA SER A 526 -3.18 -9.65 -41.08
C SER A 526 -3.33 -9.46 -39.57
N ALA A 527 -2.52 -10.12 -38.74
CA ALA A 527 -2.53 -9.94 -37.29
C ALA A 527 -2.15 -8.52 -36.86
N GLU A 528 -1.20 -7.91 -37.54
CA GLU A 528 -0.73 -6.54 -37.27
C GLU A 528 -1.70 -5.49 -37.76
N ALA A 529 -2.27 -5.70 -38.95
CA ALA A 529 -3.36 -4.85 -39.44
C ALA A 529 -4.56 -4.91 -38.49
N ALA A 530 -4.90 -6.09 -37.96
CA ALA A 530 -5.93 -6.24 -36.96
C ALA A 530 -5.58 -5.56 -35.63
N ALA A 531 -4.32 -5.70 -35.16
CA ALA A 531 -3.85 -5.00 -33.97
C ALA A 531 -3.99 -3.49 -34.13
N GLU A 532 -3.58 -2.93 -35.27
CA GLU A 532 -3.70 -1.51 -35.57
C GLU A 532 -5.17 -1.07 -35.67
N ALA A 533 -6.03 -1.88 -36.28
CA ALA A 533 -7.45 -1.59 -36.42
C ALA A 533 -8.19 -1.50 -35.07
N THR A 534 -7.66 -2.13 -34.00
CA THR A 534 -8.23 -2.02 -32.65
C THR A 534 -8.31 -0.57 -32.16
N LYS A 535 -7.47 0.35 -32.66
CA LYS A 535 -7.52 1.80 -32.36
C LYS A 535 -8.92 2.40 -32.54
N THR A 536 -9.68 1.90 -33.51
CA THR A 536 -10.99 2.45 -33.87
C THR A 536 -12.15 1.55 -33.45
N MET A 537 -11.87 0.43 -32.75
CA MET A 537 -12.90 -0.51 -32.31
C MET A 537 -13.54 -0.07 -30.99
N GLU A 538 -14.82 -0.37 -30.84
CA GLU A 538 -15.51 -0.32 -29.55
C GLU A 538 -15.13 -1.56 -28.73
N ALA A 539 -14.68 -1.36 -27.50
CA ALA A 539 -14.26 -2.46 -26.64
C ALA A 539 -15.48 -3.23 -26.11
N GLY A 540 -15.67 -4.46 -26.58
CA GLY A 540 -16.71 -5.37 -26.09
C GLY A 540 -16.29 -6.20 -24.87
N ALA A 541 -14.98 -6.30 -24.61
CA ALA A 541 -14.42 -7.10 -23.52
C ALA A 541 -13.19 -6.44 -22.87
N GLY A 542 -12.73 -7.03 -21.77
CA GLY A 542 -11.56 -6.55 -21.01
C GLY A 542 -11.83 -5.25 -20.24
N ARG A 543 -10.77 -4.63 -19.68
CA ARG A 543 -10.90 -3.37 -18.93
C ARG A 543 -11.32 -2.19 -19.81
N ALA A 544 -10.97 -2.24 -21.10
CA ALA A 544 -11.29 -1.20 -22.07
C ALA A 544 -12.81 -1.02 -22.28
N SER A 545 -13.63 -2.07 -22.04
CA SER A 545 -15.09 -1.99 -22.20
C SER A 545 -15.79 -1.07 -21.19
N TYR A 546 -15.09 -0.62 -20.14
CA TYR A 546 -15.62 0.35 -19.17
C TYR A 546 -15.39 1.81 -19.58
N ILE A 547 -14.68 2.04 -20.69
CA ILE A 547 -14.24 3.37 -21.11
C ILE A 547 -14.93 3.72 -22.44
N SER A 548 -15.31 4.99 -22.57
CA SER A 548 -15.85 5.49 -23.85
C SER A 548 -14.83 5.33 -24.97
N SER A 549 -15.27 4.79 -26.11
CA SER A 549 -14.47 4.60 -27.32
C SER A 549 -13.77 5.88 -27.80
N ALA A 550 -14.36 7.05 -27.54
CA ALA A 550 -13.76 8.36 -27.84
C ALA A 550 -12.45 8.66 -27.08
N ARG A 551 -12.08 7.83 -26.08
CA ARG A 551 -10.82 7.95 -25.32
C ARG A 551 -9.80 6.88 -25.69
N LEU A 552 -10.12 5.99 -26.63
CA LEU A 552 -9.34 4.80 -26.93
C LEU A 552 -8.55 4.94 -28.25
N GLU A 553 -7.70 5.95 -28.38
CA GLU A 553 -7.02 6.32 -29.65
C GLU A 553 -5.81 5.44 -30.02
N GLN A 554 -5.38 4.55 -29.12
CA GLN A 554 -4.20 3.69 -29.29
C GLN A 554 -4.61 2.23 -29.51
N PRO A 555 -3.74 1.36 -30.06
CA PRO A 555 -4.04 -0.06 -30.21
C PRO A 555 -4.27 -0.75 -28.86
N ASP A 556 -5.01 -1.86 -28.88
CA ASP A 556 -5.07 -2.79 -27.77
C ASP A 556 -3.68 -3.41 -27.51
N PRO A 557 -3.13 -3.30 -26.28
CA PRO A 557 -1.84 -3.86 -25.95
C PRO A 557 -1.80 -5.39 -26.11
N GLY A 558 -2.91 -6.09 -25.86
CA GLY A 558 -2.99 -7.55 -26.06
C GLY A 558 -2.87 -7.95 -27.54
N ALA A 559 -3.55 -7.24 -28.43
CA ALA A 559 -3.48 -7.42 -29.88
C ALA A 559 -2.07 -7.16 -30.40
N VAL A 560 -1.45 -6.06 -29.98
CA VAL A 560 -0.06 -5.73 -30.33
C VAL A 560 0.90 -6.82 -29.86
N ALA A 561 0.76 -7.30 -28.62
CA ALA A 561 1.60 -8.37 -28.08
C ALA A 561 1.42 -9.68 -28.87
N ALA A 562 0.18 -10.08 -29.17
CA ALA A 562 -0.10 -11.30 -29.94
C ALA A 562 0.48 -11.23 -31.37
N ALA A 563 0.32 -10.08 -32.05
CA ALA A 563 0.91 -9.86 -33.36
C ALA A 563 2.46 -9.91 -33.31
N ALA A 564 3.07 -9.30 -32.30
CA ALA A 564 4.52 -9.32 -32.09
C ALA A 564 5.06 -10.75 -31.85
N VAL A 565 4.33 -11.58 -31.11
CA VAL A 565 4.68 -13.01 -30.93
C VAL A 565 4.69 -13.74 -32.28
N LEU A 566 3.66 -13.55 -33.11
CA LEU A 566 3.58 -14.17 -34.43
C LEU A 566 4.71 -13.70 -35.36
N ARG A 567 5.05 -12.40 -35.36
CA ARG A 567 6.20 -11.86 -36.09
C ARG A 567 7.51 -12.49 -35.64
N ALA A 568 7.74 -12.59 -34.34
CA ALA A 568 8.94 -13.21 -33.77
C ALA A 568 9.09 -14.68 -34.21
N ILE A 569 7.98 -15.42 -34.29
CA ILE A 569 7.96 -16.79 -34.82
C ILE A 569 8.36 -16.81 -36.30
N LEU A 570 7.78 -15.95 -37.14
CA LEU A 570 8.10 -15.86 -38.56
C LEU A 570 9.59 -15.56 -38.80
N GLU A 571 10.12 -14.54 -38.13
CA GLU A 571 11.52 -14.12 -38.28
C GLU A 571 12.49 -15.24 -37.88
N ALA A 572 12.21 -15.94 -36.78
CA ALA A 572 13.01 -17.07 -36.35
C ALA A 572 12.99 -18.22 -37.37
N LEU A 573 11.83 -18.52 -37.97
CA LEU A 573 11.72 -19.55 -39.00
C LEU A 573 12.39 -19.15 -40.32
N GLN A 574 12.32 -17.87 -40.71
CA GLN A 574 13.01 -17.35 -41.91
C GLN A 574 14.53 -17.41 -41.75
N SER A 575 15.06 -17.07 -40.57
CA SER A 575 16.51 -17.12 -40.28
C SER A 575 17.14 -18.51 -40.39
N GLN A 576 16.32 -19.58 -40.40
CA GLN A 576 16.76 -20.95 -40.60
C GLN A 576 16.58 -21.47 -42.04
N ALA A 577 15.80 -20.76 -42.86
CA ALA A 577 15.56 -21.11 -44.26
C ALA A 577 16.58 -20.44 -45.20
N ALA A 578 17.20 -19.34 -44.74
CA ALA A 578 18.42 -18.76 -45.29
C ALA A 578 19.64 -19.51 -44.76
#